data_AF-A0A9D7LAP7-F1
#
_entry.id   AF-A0A9D7LAP7-F1
#
_cell.length_a   1.000
_cell.length_b   1.000
_cell.length_c   1.000
_cell.angle_alpha   90.00
_cell.angle_beta   90.00
_cell.angle_gamma   90.00
#
_symmetry.space_group_name_H-M   'P 1'
#
loop_
_entity.id
_entity.type
_entity.pdbx_description
1 polymer ?
#
loop_
_entity_poly.entity_id
_entity_poly.type
_entity_poly.pdbx_seq_one_letter_code
_entity_poly.pdbx_strand_id
1 'polypeptide(L)'
;MSQQSFAVLYCRQLDLPLAEFEQHIFRRALYQHARPLTWLLQQGRKDYFRADGEFIEDVGRLTRYEDFFAVALDYGQHYSNGWYPRRVLRLRISTERMRRLVRDVFKATLDDTELAGTLAPFMQ
;
A
#
# COMPACT_ATOMS: atom_id res chain seq x y z
N MET A 1 -7.80 13.14 -18.51
CA MET A 1 -7.34 13.43 -17.13
C MET A 1 -6.32 12.36 -16.77
N SER A 2 -5.13 12.75 -16.30
CA SER A 2 -4.10 11.80 -15.85
C SER A 2 -4.61 11.08 -14.61
N GLN A 3 -4.68 9.75 -14.66
CA GLN A 3 -5.09 8.93 -13.53
C GLN A 3 -4.01 9.05 -12.44
N GLN A 4 -4.36 9.63 -11.29
CA GLN A 4 -3.42 9.78 -10.18
C GLN A 4 -3.08 8.40 -9.60
N SER A 5 -1.82 8.21 -9.20
CA SER A 5 -1.41 6.96 -8.58
C SER A 5 -1.98 6.84 -7.15
N PHE A 6 -2.06 5.62 -6.66
CA PHE A 6 -2.50 5.31 -5.31
C PHE A 6 -1.68 6.08 -4.27
N ALA A 7 -0.37 6.20 -4.43
CA ALA A 7 0.47 6.95 -3.50
C ALA A 7 0.06 8.43 -3.42
N VAL A 8 -0.25 9.06 -4.56
CA VAL A 8 -0.71 10.46 -4.61
C VAL A 8 -2.08 10.59 -3.96
N LEU A 9 -3.03 9.72 -4.29
CA LEU A 9 -4.38 9.75 -3.73
C LEU A 9 -4.37 9.52 -2.21
N TYR A 10 -3.60 8.53 -1.77
CA TYR A 10 -3.45 8.19 -0.35
C TYR A 10 -2.86 9.35 0.46
N CYS A 11 -1.77 9.94 -0.04
CA CYS A 11 -1.11 11.06 0.64
C CYS A 11 -2.01 12.29 0.68
N ARG A 12 -2.73 12.58 -0.42
CA ARG A 12 -3.69 13.69 -0.47
C ARG A 12 -4.84 13.52 0.52
N GLN A 13 -5.40 12.31 0.65
CA GLN A 13 -6.51 12.05 1.59
C GLN A 13 -6.10 12.19 3.06
N LEU A 14 -4.81 12.02 3.37
CA LEU A 14 -4.29 12.05 4.73
C LEU A 14 -3.45 13.29 5.05
N ASP A 15 -3.34 14.23 4.11
CA ASP A 15 -2.47 15.42 4.20
C ASP A 15 -1.02 15.05 4.55
N LEU A 16 -0.50 14.02 3.87
CA LEU A 16 0.86 13.50 4.09
C LEU A 16 1.80 13.92 2.95
N PRO A 17 3.08 14.22 3.25
CA PRO A 17 4.11 14.33 2.22
C PRO A 17 4.32 12.99 1.50
N LEU A 18 4.51 13.02 0.17
CA LEU A 18 4.74 11.80 -0.62
C LEU A 18 5.99 11.03 -0.15
N ALA A 19 7.01 11.74 0.36
CA ALA A 19 8.21 11.14 0.92
C ALA A 19 7.95 10.27 2.17
N GLU A 20 6.82 10.47 2.86
CA GLU A 20 6.44 9.68 4.04
C GLU A 20 5.54 8.49 3.70
N PHE A 21 5.08 8.39 2.44
CA PHE A 21 4.14 7.38 1.98
C PHE A 21 4.54 5.96 2.40
N GLU A 22 5.76 5.55 2.04
CA GLU A 22 6.24 4.18 2.25
C GLU A 22 6.30 3.85 3.73
N GLN A 23 6.85 4.74 4.55
CA GLN A 23 6.96 4.54 5.99
C GLN A 23 5.57 4.47 6.65
N HIS A 24 4.64 5.31 6.21
CA HIS A 24 3.29 5.36 6.75
C HIS A 24 2.50 4.09 6.40
N ILE A 25 2.53 3.68 5.13
CA ILE A 25 1.91 2.44 4.66
C ILE A 25 2.52 1.22 5.35
N PHE A 26 3.85 1.15 5.44
CA PHE A 26 4.55 0.05 6.10
C PHE A 26 4.04 -0.12 7.53
N ARG A 27 3.98 0.96 8.33
CA ARG A 27 3.49 0.90 9.72
C ARG A 27 2.02 0.49 9.83
N ARG A 28 1.18 0.88 8.87
CA ARG A 28 -0.27 0.64 8.88
C ARG A 28 -0.63 -0.76 8.39
N ALA A 29 0.10 -1.27 7.41
CA ALA A 29 -0.16 -2.55 6.76
C ALA A 29 0.59 -3.72 7.44
N LEU A 30 1.64 -3.44 8.24
CA LEU A 30 2.35 -4.44 9.04
C LEU A 30 1.42 -5.12 10.07
N TYR A 31 1.64 -6.41 10.31
CA TYR A 31 0.95 -7.12 11.41
C TYR A 31 1.25 -6.46 12.76
N GLN A 32 0.22 -6.36 13.62
CA GLN A 32 0.34 -5.69 14.93
C GLN A 32 1.41 -6.31 15.83
N HIS A 33 1.51 -7.64 15.86
CA HIS A 33 2.52 -8.36 16.64
C HIS A 33 3.94 -8.20 16.07
N ALA A 34 4.08 -7.80 14.81
CA ALA A 34 5.36 -7.57 14.17
C ALA A 34 5.95 -6.17 14.43
N ARG A 35 5.11 -5.21 14.86
CA ARG A 35 5.52 -3.82 15.18
C ARG A 35 6.65 -3.71 16.22
N PRO A 36 6.64 -4.44 17.35
CA PRO A 36 7.78 -4.40 18.28
C PRO A 36 9.02 -5.08 17.70
N LEU A 37 8.85 -6.17 16.93
CA LEU A 37 9.97 -6.90 16.32
C LEU A 37 10.64 -6.15 15.16
N THR A 38 9.95 -5.23 14.49
CA THR A 38 10.55 -4.40 13.43
C THR A 38 11.69 -3.52 13.92
N TRP A 39 11.67 -3.04 15.16
CA TRP A 39 12.80 -2.27 15.70
C TRP A 39 14.06 -3.13 15.85
N LEU A 40 13.89 -4.37 16.32
CA LEU A 40 14.97 -5.32 16.51
C LEU A 40 15.58 -5.80 15.17
N LEU A 41 14.74 -5.95 14.13
CA LEU A 41 15.17 -6.48 12.83
C LEU A 41 15.78 -5.42 11.91
N GLN A 42 15.36 -4.16 12.03
CA GLN A 42 15.96 -3.04 11.29
C GLN A 42 17.45 -2.84 11.63
N GLN A 43 17.88 -3.23 12.83
CA GLN A 43 19.29 -3.16 13.22
C GLN A 43 20.14 -4.34 12.72
N GLY A 44 19.53 -5.50 12.43
CA GLY A 44 20.27 -6.73 12.13
C GLY A 44 20.20 -7.24 10.70
N ARG A 45 19.13 -6.94 9.93
CA ARG A 45 18.91 -7.48 8.57
C ARG A 45 18.12 -6.52 7.68
N LYS A 46 18.81 -5.57 7.04
CA LYS A 46 18.20 -4.62 6.08
C LYS A 46 17.47 -5.34 4.92
N ASP A 47 17.99 -6.47 4.45
CA ASP A 47 17.37 -7.26 3.37
C ASP A 47 16.11 -8.03 3.81
N TYR A 48 15.73 -7.98 5.09
CA TYR A 48 14.54 -8.66 5.57
C TYR A 48 13.26 -8.01 5.02
N PHE A 49 13.19 -6.68 5.00
CA PHE A 49 12.01 -5.93 4.58
C PHE A 49 12.05 -5.44 3.13
N ARG A 50 13.07 -5.84 2.36
CA ARG A 50 13.23 -5.40 0.97
C ARG A 50 12.02 -5.73 0.10
N ALA A 51 11.53 -6.97 0.17
CA ALA A 51 10.34 -7.41 -0.57
C ALA A 51 9.06 -6.68 -0.11
N ASP A 52 8.97 -6.29 1.17
CA ASP A 52 7.86 -5.48 1.67
C ASP A 52 7.92 -4.05 1.10
N GLY A 53 9.12 -3.48 0.97
CA GLY A 53 9.35 -2.19 0.33
C GLY A 53 9.00 -2.18 -1.16
N GLU A 54 9.51 -3.16 -1.91
CA GLU A 54 9.20 -3.34 -3.35
C GLU A 54 7.69 -3.49 -3.56
N PHE A 55 7.01 -4.28 -2.71
CA PHE A 55 5.55 -4.39 -2.76
C PHE A 55 4.81 -3.08 -2.48
N ILE A 56 5.27 -2.28 -1.51
CA ILE A 56 4.67 -0.95 -1.24
C ILE A 56 4.86 -0.02 -2.43
N GLU A 57 6.05 -0.02 -3.03
CA GLU A 57 6.36 0.80 -4.20
C GLU A 57 5.45 0.45 -5.38
N ASP A 58 5.29 -0.84 -5.69
CA ASP A 58 4.43 -1.31 -6.77
C ASP A 58 2.96 -0.98 -6.50
N VAL A 59 2.49 -1.15 -5.25
CA VAL A 59 1.15 -0.70 -4.85
C VAL A 59 1.00 0.81 -4.99
N GLY A 60 2.03 1.59 -4.65
CA GLY A 60 2.06 3.04 -4.77
C GLY A 60 1.86 3.55 -6.20
N ARG A 61 2.28 2.77 -7.19
CA ARG A 61 2.19 3.09 -8.62
C ARG A 61 0.85 2.74 -9.25
N LEU A 62 0.01 1.96 -8.57
CA LEU A 62 -1.31 1.57 -9.08
C LEU A 62 -2.15 2.80 -9.41
N THR A 63 -2.77 2.82 -10.59
CA THR A 63 -3.76 3.84 -10.95
C THR A 63 -5.19 3.33 -10.85
N ARG A 64 -5.36 2.03 -10.63
CA ARG A 64 -6.66 1.34 -10.53
C ARG A 64 -6.63 0.26 -9.46
N TYR A 65 -7.79 0.00 -8.86
CA TYR A 65 -7.94 -1.05 -7.85
C TYR A 65 -7.77 -2.45 -8.43
N GLU A 66 -8.20 -2.69 -9.68
CA GLU A 66 -8.19 -4.01 -10.30
C GLU A 66 -6.77 -4.61 -10.42
N ASP A 67 -5.78 -3.74 -10.63
CA ASP A 67 -4.38 -4.11 -10.81
C ASP A 67 -3.72 -4.61 -9.50
N PHE A 68 -4.35 -4.35 -8.35
CA PHE A 68 -3.86 -4.77 -7.05
C PHE A 68 -3.65 -6.29 -6.95
N PHE A 69 -4.55 -7.08 -7.54
CA PHE A 69 -4.48 -8.54 -7.44
C PHE A 69 -3.26 -9.11 -8.14
N ALA A 70 -2.83 -8.51 -9.26
CA ALA A 70 -1.62 -8.92 -9.97
C ALA A 70 -0.37 -8.66 -9.10
N VAL A 71 -0.25 -7.45 -8.54
CA VAL A 71 0.86 -7.07 -7.65
C VAL A 71 0.88 -7.93 -6.38
N ALA A 72 -0.28 -8.21 -5.79
CA ALA A 72 -0.37 -9.05 -4.59
C ALA A 72 -0.02 -10.52 -4.86
N LEU A 73 -0.37 -11.03 -6.05
CA LEU A 73 -0.01 -12.39 -6.47
C LEU A 73 1.50 -12.51 -6.66
N ASP A 74 2.10 -11.55 -7.35
CA ASP A 74 3.55 -11.48 -7.60
C ASP A 74 4.35 -11.46 -6.28
N TYR A 75 3.97 -10.57 -5.36
CA TYR A 75 4.54 -10.52 -4.00
C TYR A 75 4.40 -11.86 -3.26
N GLY A 76 3.24 -12.53 -3.39
CA GLY A 76 3.00 -13.85 -2.81
C GLY A 76 3.88 -14.95 -3.41
N GLN A 77 4.13 -14.91 -4.72
CA GLN A 77 4.97 -15.88 -5.44
C GLN A 77 6.46 -15.70 -5.12
N HIS A 78 6.95 -14.46 -5.10
CA HIS A 78 8.32 -14.14 -4.67
C HIS A 78 8.61 -14.62 -3.25
N TYR A 79 7.62 -14.51 -2.35
CA TYR A 79 7.75 -15.00 -0.97
C TYR A 79 7.67 -16.53 -0.86
N SER A 80 6.88 -17.19 -1.72
CA SER A 80 6.68 -18.65 -1.66
C SER A 80 7.87 -19.46 -2.20
N ASN A 81 8.70 -18.84 -3.05
CA ASN A 81 9.86 -19.47 -3.68
C ASN A 81 11.20 -19.27 -2.93
N GLY A 82 11.17 -18.59 -1.77
CA GLY A 82 12.36 -18.33 -0.94
C GLY A 82 12.68 -19.45 0.05
N TRP A 83 13.82 -20.11 -0.13
CA TRP A 83 14.51 -20.92 0.88
C TRP A 83 14.89 -20.03 2.09
N TYR A 84 14.84 -20.56 3.32
CA TYR A 84 15.11 -19.91 4.64
C TYR A 84 13.89 -19.26 5.38
N PRO A 85 13.90 -19.15 6.73
CA PRO A 85 12.82 -19.39 7.70
C PRO A 85 11.81 -18.24 7.82
N ARG A 86 11.68 -17.41 6.77
CA ARG A 86 10.76 -16.26 6.72
C ARG A 86 9.31 -16.67 6.88
N ARG A 87 8.98 -17.94 6.59
CA ARG A 87 7.64 -18.55 6.69
C ARG A 87 7.06 -18.61 8.11
N VAL A 88 7.89 -18.56 9.16
CA VAL A 88 7.46 -18.91 10.53
C VAL A 88 7.01 -17.70 11.35
N LEU A 89 7.61 -16.52 11.19
CA LEU A 89 7.40 -15.40 12.12
C LEU A 89 6.29 -14.40 11.73
N ARG A 90 5.70 -14.49 10.52
CA ARG A 90 4.63 -13.58 10.03
C ARG A 90 4.94 -12.08 10.18
N LEU A 91 6.22 -11.71 10.18
CA LEU A 91 6.71 -10.33 10.28
C LEU A 91 6.64 -9.58 8.94
N ARG A 92 5.47 -9.60 8.29
CA ARG A 92 5.28 -9.09 6.92
C ARG A 92 4.12 -8.10 6.84
N ILE A 93 3.99 -7.45 5.71
CA ILE A 93 2.78 -6.69 5.38
C ILE A 93 1.60 -7.64 5.18
N SER A 94 0.45 -7.30 5.76
CA SER A 94 -0.80 -8.01 5.49
C SER A 94 -1.36 -7.54 4.15
N THR A 95 -1.32 -8.41 3.15
CA THR A 95 -1.92 -8.15 1.82
C THR A 95 -3.40 -7.79 1.92
N GLU A 96 -4.14 -8.41 2.85
CA GLU A 96 -5.54 -8.08 3.11
C GLU A 96 -5.71 -6.67 3.72
N ARG A 97 -4.84 -6.23 4.63
CA ARG A 97 -4.87 -4.85 5.13
C ARG A 97 -4.54 -3.85 4.02
N MET A 98 -3.53 -4.15 3.22
CA MET A 98 -3.16 -3.33 2.07
C MET A 98 -4.34 -3.23 1.10
N ARG A 99 -4.98 -4.34 0.75
CA ARG A 99 -6.15 -4.38 -0.14
C ARG A 99 -7.27 -3.47 0.34
N ARG A 100 -7.55 -3.46 1.65
CA ARG A 100 -8.55 -2.55 2.24
C ARG A 100 -8.16 -1.10 2.06
N LEU A 101 -6.91 -0.72 2.37
CA LEU A 101 -6.43 0.65 2.17
C LEU A 101 -6.57 1.09 0.71
N VAL A 102 -6.16 0.23 -0.23
CA VAL A 102 -6.25 0.52 -1.67
C VAL A 102 -7.69 0.69 -2.12
N ARG A 103 -8.58 -0.22 -1.73
CA ARG A 103 -10.01 -0.14 -2.02
C ARG A 103 -10.63 1.15 -1.48
N ASP A 104 -10.36 1.47 -0.22
CA ASP A 104 -11.01 2.59 0.46
C ASP A 104 -10.59 3.94 -0.17
N VAL A 105 -9.32 4.07 -0.58
CA VAL A 105 -8.79 5.27 -1.25
C VAL A 105 -9.37 5.45 -2.66
N PHE A 106 -9.40 4.38 -3.47
CA PHE A 106 -9.98 4.46 -4.81
C PHE A 106 -11.48 4.70 -4.76
N LYS A 107 -12.21 4.10 -3.81
CA LYS A 107 -13.64 4.36 -3.62
C LYS A 107 -13.89 5.83 -3.30
N ALA A 108 -13.19 6.40 -2.33
CA ALA A 108 -13.36 7.82 -1.98
C ALA A 108 -13.07 8.76 -3.17
N THR A 109 -12.12 8.39 -4.04
CA THR A 109 -11.81 9.17 -5.25
C THR A 109 -12.94 9.12 -6.29
N LEU A 110 -13.61 7.97 -6.42
CA LEU A 110 -14.79 7.84 -7.29
C LEU A 110 -15.93 8.70 -6.77
N ASP A 111 -16.22 8.62 -5.47
CA ASP A 111 -17.28 9.40 -4.82
C ASP A 111 -17.05 10.92 -5.01
N ASP A 112 -15.82 11.41 -4.81
CA ASP A 112 -15.44 12.82 -5.02
C ASP A 112 -15.67 13.27 -6.48
N THR A 113 -15.37 12.38 -7.43
CA THR A 113 -15.51 12.67 -8.87
C THR A 113 -16.98 12.74 -9.29
N GLU A 114 -17.82 11.86 -8.74
CA GLU A 114 -19.27 11.86 -8.99
C GLU A 114 -19.95 13.10 -8.41
N LEU A 115 -19.55 13.54 -7.21
CA LEU A 115 -20.02 14.77 -6.59
C LEU A 115 -19.62 16.00 -7.42
N ALA A 116 -18.36 16.07 -7.87
CA ALA A 116 -17.89 17.15 -8.73
C ALA A 116 -18.64 17.21 -10.07
N GLY A 117 -18.93 16.06 -10.68
CA GLY A 117 -19.71 15.99 -11.92
C GLY A 117 -21.17 16.44 -11.75
N THR A 118 -21.76 16.17 -10.59
CA THR A 118 -23.13 16.59 -10.25
C THR A 118 -23.26 18.09 -10.00
N LEU A 119 -22.20 18.73 -9.48
CA LEU A 119 -22.16 20.17 -9.19
C LEU A 119 -21.71 21.02 -10.39
N ALA A 120 -21.07 20.42 -11.40
CA ALA A 120 -20.61 21.09 -12.63
C ALA A 120 -21.68 21.93 -13.37
N PRO A 121 -22.96 21.53 -13.50
CA PRO A 121 -23.97 22.36 -14.17
C PRO A 121 -24.47 23.57 -13.37
N PHE A 122 -24.12 23.69 -12.08
CA PHE A 122 -24.58 24.78 -11.20
C PHE A 122 -23.55 25.90 -11.00
N MET A 123 -22.36 25.78 -11.60
CA MET A 123 -21.28 26.77 -11.50
C MET A 123 -21.13 27.62 -12.78
N GLN A 124 -22.18 27.72 -13.61
CA GLN A 124 -22.22 28.59 -14.80
C GLN A 124 -22.99 29.89 -14.53
#